data_AF-A0A924X3F2-F1
#
_entry.id   AF-A0A924X3F2-F1
#
_cell.length_a   1.000
_cell.length_b   1.000
_cell.length_c   1.000
_cell.angle_alpha   90.00
_cell.angle_beta   90.00
_cell.angle_gamma   90.00
#
_symmetry.space_group_name_H-M   'P 1'
#
loop_
_entity.id
_entity.type
_entity.pdbx_description
1 polymer ?
#
loop_
_entity_poly.entity_id
_entity_poly.type
_entity_poly.pdbx_seq_one_letter_code
_entity_poly.pdbx_strand_id
1 'polypeptide(L)'
;MFKLANGLRNAINLDNLTWCVTQVGARTEFLFTKIPSKNGLEASLMLDSELEQTIHLYLINRGVLINPISQYVIGLPRYYWE
;
A
#
# COMPACT_ATOMS: atom_id res chain seq x y z
N MET A 1 13.81 -2.35 10.83
CA MET A 1 12.49 -2.69 11.40
C MET A 1 11.29 -2.31 10.52
N PHE A 2 11.44 -1.82 9.28
CA PHE A 2 10.28 -1.46 8.42
C PHE A 2 10.48 -1.88 6.94
N LYS A 3 10.67 -3.18 6.71
CA LYS A 3 11.06 -3.73 5.38
C LYS A 3 10.03 -3.44 4.28
N LEU A 4 8.74 -3.52 4.60
CA LEU A 4 7.66 -3.35 3.62
C LEU A 4 7.56 -1.91 3.10
N ALA A 5 7.44 -0.92 3.99
CA ALA A 5 7.32 0.48 3.59
C ALA A 5 8.55 0.97 2.81
N ASN A 6 9.76 0.55 3.22
CA ASN A 6 10.97 0.88 2.49
C ASN A 6 11.05 0.17 1.13
N GLY A 7 10.62 -1.10 1.06
CA GLY A 7 10.53 -1.83 -0.20
C GLY A 7 9.58 -1.16 -1.20
N LEU A 8 8.39 -0.74 -0.75
CA LEU A 8 7.42 -0.03 -1.57
C LEU A 8 7.97 1.32 -2.06
N ARG A 9 8.57 2.12 -1.16
CA ARG A 9 9.21 3.40 -1.56
C ARG A 9 10.29 3.19 -2.61
N ASN A 10 11.11 2.15 -2.46
CA ASN A 10 12.15 1.84 -3.43
C ASN A 10 11.56 1.43 -4.79
N ALA A 11 10.55 0.58 -4.82
CA ALA A 11 9.88 0.18 -6.06
C ALA A 11 9.24 1.38 -6.78
N ILE A 12 8.52 2.23 -6.04
CA ILE A 12 7.92 3.47 -6.55
C ILE A 12 8.97 4.40 -7.16
N ASN A 13 10.12 4.56 -6.49
CA ASN A 13 11.21 5.40 -6.98
C ASN A 13 11.87 4.83 -8.24
N LEU A 14 12.05 3.50 -8.33
CA LEU A 14 12.65 2.86 -9.50
C LEU A 14 11.83 3.09 -10.76
N ASP A 15 10.50 3.06 -10.63
CA ASP A 15 9.57 3.25 -11.75
C ASP A 15 9.10 4.71 -11.92
N ASN A 16 9.67 5.65 -11.15
CA ASN A 16 9.32 7.09 -11.13
C ASN A 16 7.81 7.36 -10.97
N LEU A 17 7.12 6.53 -10.20
CA LEU A 17 5.69 6.67 -9.98
C LEU A 17 5.42 7.86 -9.06
N THR A 18 4.41 8.67 -9.39
CA THR A 18 3.95 9.79 -8.55
C THR A 18 3.07 9.30 -7.40
N TRP A 19 3.53 8.29 -6.67
CA TRP A 19 2.81 7.66 -5.58
C TRP A 19 3.51 7.98 -4.26
N CYS A 20 2.79 7.90 -3.15
CA CYS A 20 3.35 8.10 -1.82
C CYS A 20 3.07 6.91 -0.92
N VAL A 21 3.92 6.71 0.09
CA VAL A 21 3.80 5.63 1.08
C VAL A 21 3.73 6.23 2.48
N THR A 22 2.61 6.04 3.15
CA THR A 22 2.42 6.40 4.57
C THR A 22 2.59 5.16 5.44
N GLN A 23 3.05 5.36 6.68
CA GLN A 23 3.27 4.25 7.60
C GLN A 23 2.95 4.69 9.03
N VAL A 24 2.12 3.90 9.71
CA VAL A 24 1.79 4.06 11.13
C VAL A 24 2.02 2.72 11.81
N GLY A 25 3.15 2.59 12.51
CA GLY A 25 3.57 1.33 13.13
C GLY A 25 3.76 0.20 12.08
N ALA A 26 2.99 -0.87 12.22
CA ALA A 26 3.00 -2.02 11.30
C ALA A 26 2.12 -1.83 10.05
N ARG A 27 1.23 -0.83 10.06
CA ARG A 27 0.35 -0.51 8.94
C ARG A 27 1.11 0.33 7.92
N THR A 28 1.16 -0.15 6.70
CA THR A 28 1.76 0.55 5.56
C THR A 28 0.67 0.78 4.53
N GLU A 29 0.64 1.99 4.00
CA GLU A 29 -0.33 2.41 3.00
C GLU A 29 0.43 3.02 1.83
N PHE A 30 -0.10 2.88 0.63
CA PHE A 30 0.33 3.69 -0.51
C PHE A 30 -0.88 4.41 -1.09
N LEU A 31 -0.63 5.49 -1.82
CA LEU A 31 -1.64 6.25 -2.55
C LEU A 31 -1.09 6.59 -3.93
N PHE A 32 -1.94 6.61 -4.95
CA PHE A 32 -1.57 6.91 -6.34
C PHE A 32 -1.32 8.41 -6.62
N THR A 33 -0.97 9.16 -5.57
CA THR A 33 -0.69 10.59 -5.60
C THR A 33 0.63 10.88 -4.92
N LYS A 34 1.29 11.95 -5.34
CA LYS A 34 2.55 12.42 -4.77
C LYS A 34 2.36 13.01 -3.37
N ILE A 35 1.18 13.55 -3.09
CA ILE A 35 0.88 14.28 -1.86
C ILE A 35 0.12 13.36 -0.91
N PRO A 36 0.60 13.14 0.32
CA PRO A 36 -0.15 12.37 1.30
C PRO A 36 -1.43 13.11 1.70
N SER A 37 -2.55 12.40 1.71
CA SER A 37 -3.83 12.91 2.23
C SER A 37 -3.75 13.14 3.74
N LYS A 38 -4.37 14.20 4.25
CA LYS A 38 -4.41 14.49 5.69
C LYS A 38 -5.49 13.72 6.44
N ASN A 39 -6.49 13.22 5.72
CA ASN A 39 -7.64 12.52 6.28
C ASN A 39 -8.23 11.52 5.26
N GLY A 40 -9.14 10.67 5.71
CA GLY A 40 -9.75 9.63 4.88
C GLY A 40 -10.66 10.15 3.76
N LEU A 41 -11.23 11.35 3.91
CA LEU A 41 -12.05 11.97 2.86
C LEU A 41 -11.20 12.47 1.70
N GLU A 42 -10.06 13.09 1.98
CA GLU A 42 -9.09 13.46 0.95
C GLU A 42 -8.54 12.22 0.24
N ALA A 43 -8.26 11.15 1.00
CA ALA A 43 -7.78 9.89 0.44
C ALA A 43 -8.80 9.26 -0.53
N SER A 44 -10.09 9.25 -0.19
CA SER A 44 -11.12 8.65 -1.04
C SER A 44 -11.33 9.38 -2.36
N LEU A 45 -11.05 10.69 -2.41
CA LEU A 45 -11.09 11.50 -3.62
C LEU A 45 -9.89 11.27 -4.55
N MET A 46 -8.81 10.65 -4.05
CA MET A 46 -7.57 10.40 -4.78
C MET A 46 -7.45 8.94 -5.24
N LEU A 47 -8.52 8.16 -5.13
CA LEU A 47 -8.55 6.75 -5.52
C LEU A 47 -8.62 6.60 -7.04
N ASP A 48 -7.87 5.60 -7.53
CA ASP A 48 -8.03 5.06 -8.87
C ASP A 48 -8.54 3.63 -8.74
N SER A 49 -9.85 3.46 -8.93
CA SER A 49 -10.53 2.19 -8.66
C SER A 49 -10.10 1.05 -9.59
N GLU A 50 -9.76 1.34 -10.85
CA GLU A 50 -9.35 0.33 -11.82
C GLU A 50 -7.94 -0.16 -11.51
N LEU A 51 -7.03 0.78 -11.21
CA LEU A 51 -5.67 0.46 -10.80
C LEU A 51 -5.64 -0.30 -9.47
N GLU A 52 -6.47 0.09 -8.50
CA GLU A 52 -6.58 -0.61 -7.22
C GLU A 52 -7.03 -2.06 -7.39
N GLN A 53 -8.10 -2.29 -8.18
CA GLN A 53 -8.56 -3.64 -8.49
C GLN A 53 -7.50 -4.46 -9.21
N THR A 54 -6.76 -3.85 -10.15
CA THR A 54 -5.67 -4.50 -10.88
C THR A 54 -4.57 -4.96 -9.94
N ILE A 55 -4.15 -4.11 -9.01
CA ILE A 55 -3.13 -4.46 -8.00
C ILE A 55 -3.66 -5.55 -7.07
N HIS A 56 -4.91 -5.47 -6.63
CA HIS A 56 -5.52 -6.47 -5.74
C HIS A 56 -5.57 -7.85 -6.42
N LEU A 57 -6.00 -7.90 -7.68
CA LEU A 57 -6.02 -9.13 -8.47
C LEU A 57 -4.61 -9.67 -8.73
N TYR A 58 -3.64 -8.80 -9.01
CA TYR A 58 -2.25 -9.19 -9.20
C TYR A 58 -1.65 -9.85 -7.94
N LEU A 59 -1.92 -9.28 -6.77
CA LEU A 59 -1.41 -9.72 -5.48
C LEU A 59 -2.08 -11.00 -4.99
N ILE A 60 -3.42 -11.11 -5.10
CA ILE A 60 -4.14 -12.31 -4.66
C ILE A 60 -3.75 -13.55 -5.48
N ASN A 61 -3.50 -13.38 -6.79
CA ASN A 61 -2.97 -14.44 -7.65
C ASN A 61 -1.55 -14.91 -7.26
N ARG A 62 -0.90 -14.21 -6.31
CA ARG A 62 0.42 -14.54 -5.75
C ARG A 62 0.37 -14.85 -4.24
N GLY A 63 -0.83 -15.06 -3.69
CA GLY A 63 -1.03 -15.39 -2.28
C GLY A 63 -0.83 -14.21 -1.32
N VAL A 64 -0.86 -12.97 -1.82
CA VAL A 64 -0.79 -11.76 -0.99
C VAL A 64 -2.17 -11.11 -0.95
N LEU A 65 -2.76 -11.05 0.24
CA LEU A 65 -4.01 -10.36 0.48
C LEU A 65 -3.74 -8.97 1.08
N ILE A 66 -4.28 -7.94 0.43
CA ILE A 66 -4.29 -6.56 0.95
C ILE A 66 -5.75 -6.11 1.12
N ASN A 67 -6.01 -5.14 1.99
CA ASN A 67 -7.38 -4.77 2.35
C ASN A 67 -8.14 -4.27 1.09
N PRO A 68 -9.30 -4.85 0.73
CA PRO A 68 -10.02 -4.46 -0.49
C PRO A 68 -10.71 -3.09 -0.42
N ILE A 69 -10.83 -2.50 0.77
CA ILE A 69 -11.55 -1.24 0.99
C ILE A 69 -10.58 -0.04 1.10
N SER A 70 -9.29 -0.30 0.99
CA SER A 70 -8.23 0.70 1.18
C SER A 70 -6.86 0.09 0.89
N GLN A 71 -5.94 0.87 0.32
CA GLN A 71 -4.58 0.48 -0.08
C GLN A 71 -3.64 0.21 1.12
N TYR A 72 -4.05 -0.65 2.04
CA TYR A 72 -3.36 -0.94 3.30
C TYR A 72 -2.83 -2.37 3.29
N VAL A 73 -1.57 -2.47 3.71
CA VAL A 73 -0.88 -3.73 3.94
C VAL A 73 -0.42 -3.76 5.40
N ILE A 74 -0.76 -4.85 6.10
CA ILE A 74 -0.30 -5.07 7.47
C ILE A 74 0.94 -5.95 7.39
N GLY A 75 2.09 -5.40 7.80
CA GLY A 75 3.27 -6.22 8.05
C GLY A 75 3.11 -6.93 9.39
N LEU A 76 2.66 -8.18 9.39
CA LEU A 76 2.62 -8.96 10.62
C LEU A 76 4.06 -9.19 11.13
N PRO A 77 4.36 -8.96 12.42
CA PRO A 77 5.57 -9.47 13.02
C PRO A 77 5.57 -11.00 12.94
N ARG A 78 6.73 -11.56 12.58
CA ARG A 78 6.96 -12.97 12.28
C ARG A 78 6.74 -13.86 13.53
N TYR A 79 5.50 -14.15 13.90
CA TYR A 79 5.16 -15.12 14.95
C TYR A 79 3.75 -15.66 14.73
N TYR A 80 3.53 -16.53 13.74
CA TYR A 80 2.44 -17.54 13.73
C TYR A 80 2.76 -18.60 12.67
N TRP A 81 3.69 -19.50 13.00
CA TRP A 81 3.72 -20.87 12.51
C TRP A 81 4.55 -21.68 13.51
N GLU A 82 3.88 -22.22 14.53
CA GLU A 82 4.21 -23.50 15.14
C GLU A 82 2.99 -24.41 14.92
#